data_AF-A0A4R0ZQE4-F1
#
_entry.id   AF-A0A4R0ZQE4-F1
#
_cell.length_a   1.000
_cell.length_b   1.000
_cell.length_c   1.000
_cell.angle_alpha   90.00
_cell.angle_beta   90.00
_cell.angle_gamma   90.00
#
_symmetry.space_group_name_H-M   'P 1'
#
loop_
_entity.id
_entity.type
_entity.pdbx_description
1 polymer ?
#
loop_
_entity_poly.entity_id
_entity_poly.type
_entity_poly.pdbx_seq_one_letter_code
_entity_poly.pdbx_strand_id
1 'polypeptide(L)'
;MITDLFTYSFLRYAFIAAVVIGFTAPLIGSFVVVRRMSLIADALSHMTLAGISFSLFLGQYILLFSDLNPLYLGTLVSVLAALGLNWLRGKYVHFQELSIPIMMSAGMGLSAIFISLSRGFSIDLSTLLFGSISAVSLSDIWMILAVAGFTLLVIIVFYKQLLFLSFDEEQAKVSGLPSTMLHVLFMFVVALVIAVSMRIVGTLLVSSLITLPVAAALRFTSSFKQTILWSIVFGEVATIGGLILAYELDVAPGGVIVLLAVMILAVVMLAERLGLARKKEVRYEGN
;
A
#
# COMPACT_ATOMS: atom_id res chain seq x y z
N MET A 1 0.48 24.32 9.17
CA MET A 1 -0.21 23.02 9.35
C MET A 1 -0.76 22.78 10.75
N ILE A 2 0.05 22.82 11.83
CA ILE A 2 -0.39 22.37 13.17
C ILE A 2 -1.53 23.22 13.75
N THR A 3 -1.51 24.53 13.52
CA THR A 3 -2.63 25.43 13.86
C THR A 3 -3.84 25.20 12.98
N ASP A 4 -3.61 24.93 11.70
CA ASP A 4 -4.64 24.79 10.66
C ASP A 4 -5.42 23.49 10.81
N LEU A 5 -4.82 22.47 11.44
CA LEU A 5 -5.49 21.23 11.84
C LEU A 5 -6.72 21.50 12.70
N PHE A 6 -6.71 22.55 13.53
CA PHE A 6 -7.87 22.90 14.35
C PHE A 6 -8.93 23.71 13.59
N THR A 7 -8.64 24.16 12.38
CA THR A 7 -9.56 24.99 11.59
C THR A 7 -10.19 24.21 10.44
N TYR A 8 -9.39 23.41 9.72
CA TYR A 8 -9.81 22.78 8.48
C TYR A 8 -10.07 21.27 8.64
N SER A 9 -11.30 20.85 8.35
CA SER A 9 -11.71 19.45 8.41
C SER A 9 -10.93 18.56 7.44
N PHE A 10 -10.70 19.01 6.20
CA PHE A 10 -9.94 18.24 5.21
C PHE A 10 -8.51 17.94 5.67
N LEU A 11 -7.88 18.87 6.39
CA LEU A 11 -6.52 18.68 6.91
C LEU A 11 -6.49 17.66 8.05
N ARG A 12 -7.51 17.67 8.93
CA ARG A 12 -7.69 16.62 9.95
C ARG A 12 -7.89 15.26 9.29
N TYR A 13 -8.69 15.22 8.24
CA TYR A 13 -8.98 13.99 7.50
C TYR A 13 -7.73 13.43 6.86
N ALA A 14 -6.95 14.28 6.20
CA ALA A 14 -5.69 13.91 5.60
C ALA A 14 -4.67 13.41 6.63
N PHE A 15 -4.57 14.08 7.78
CA PHE A 15 -3.66 13.69 8.85
C PHE A 15 -4.02 12.33 9.45
N ILE A 16 -5.30 12.10 9.78
CA ILE A 16 -5.76 10.80 10.28
C ILE A 16 -5.48 9.70 9.26
N ALA A 17 -5.81 9.94 7.98
CA ALA A 17 -5.53 8.99 6.92
C ALA A 17 -4.02 8.70 6.77
N ALA A 18 -3.17 9.73 6.81
CA ALA A 18 -1.72 9.58 6.68
C ALA A 18 -1.08 8.80 7.83
N VAL A 19 -1.57 8.97 9.06
CA VAL A 19 -1.15 8.16 10.22
C VAL A 19 -1.57 6.70 10.00
N VAL A 20 -2.85 6.46 9.71
CA VAL A 20 -3.35 5.08 9.56
C VAL A 20 -2.68 4.36 8.37
N ILE A 21 -2.44 5.06 7.26
CA ILE A 21 -1.73 4.52 6.09
C ILE A 21 -0.24 4.32 6.39
N GLY A 22 0.40 5.29 7.06
CA GLY A 22 1.79 5.21 7.52
C GLY A 22 2.06 4.04 8.45
N PHE A 23 1.04 3.62 9.22
CA PHE A 23 1.07 2.40 10.01
C PHE A 23 0.82 1.13 9.18
N THR A 24 -0.28 1.09 8.44
CA THR A 24 -0.76 -0.15 7.80
C THR A 24 0.06 -0.57 6.57
N ALA A 25 0.53 0.39 5.77
CA ALA A 25 1.29 0.09 4.55
C ALA A 25 2.64 -0.57 4.86
N PRO A 26 3.50 -0.07 5.77
CA PRO A 26 4.74 -0.76 6.15
C PRO A 26 4.51 -2.03 6.98
N LEU A 27 3.40 -2.11 7.73
CA LEU A 27 3.03 -3.33 8.46
C LEU A 27 2.84 -4.49 7.49
N ILE A 28 2.00 -4.31 6.47
CA ILE A 28 1.79 -5.33 5.43
C ILE A 28 3.03 -5.46 4.54
N GLY A 29 3.70 -4.34 4.26
CA GLY A 29 4.94 -4.29 3.49
C GLY A 29 6.02 -5.21 4.04
N SER A 30 6.14 -5.34 5.36
CA SER A 30 7.12 -6.25 5.99
C SER A 30 6.98 -7.70 5.51
N PHE A 31 5.74 -8.20 5.40
CA PHE A 31 5.45 -9.53 4.86
C PHE A 31 5.60 -9.58 3.34
N VAL A 32 5.14 -8.55 2.62
CA VAL A 32 5.23 -8.49 1.16
C VAL A 32 6.69 -8.53 0.68
N VAL A 33 7.57 -7.77 1.32
CA VAL A 33 8.99 -7.66 0.96
C VAL A 33 9.73 -8.97 1.26
N VAL A 34 9.53 -9.56 2.44
CA VAL A 34 10.20 -10.84 2.78
C VAL A 34 9.75 -11.97 1.85
N ARG A 35 8.49 -11.95 1.40
CA ARG A 35 7.96 -12.90 0.41
C ARG A 35 8.38 -12.59 -1.04
N ARG A 36 9.24 -11.59 -1.28
CA ARG A 36 9.70 -11.15 -2.61
C ARG A 36 8.56 -10.73 -3.55
N MET A 37 7.48 -10.18 -2.98
CA MET A 37 6.29 -9.76 -3.70
C MET A 37 6.17 -8.23 -3.79
N SER A 38 7.29 -7.50 -3.71
CA SER A 38 7.31 -6.04 -3.58
C SER A 38 6.57 -5.31 -4.71
N LEU A 39 6.57 -5.87 -5.93
CA LEU A 39 5.94 -5.27 -7.11
C LEU A 39 4.42 -5.56 -7.21
N ILE A 40 3.85 -6.38 -6.33
CA ILE A 40 2.39 -6.60 -6.30
C ILE A 40 1.65 -5.31 -6.00
N ALA A 41 2.25 -4.43 -5.19
CA ALA A 41 1.68 -3.13 -4.87
C ALA A 41 1.43 -2.27 -6.11
N ASP A 42 2.35 -2.29 -7.08
CA ASP A 42 2.20 -1.57 -8.35
C ASP A 42 1.07 -2.15 -9.20
N ALA A 43 1.04 -3.48 -9.39
CA ALA A 43 0.00 -4.11 -10.19
C ALA A 43 -1.41 -3.83 -9.61
N LEU A 44 -1.58 -3.93 -8.29
CA LEU A 44 -2.87 -3.70 -7.65
C LEU A 44 -3.25 -2.21 -7.60
N SER A 45 -2.29 -1.28 -7.48
CA SER A 45 -2.61 0.16 -7.51
C SER A 45 -3.15 0.58 -8.89
N HIS A 46 -2.58 0.05 -9.98
CA HIS A 46 -3.08 0.30 -11.34
C HIS A 46 -4.42 -0.36 -11.63
N MET A 47 -4.69 -1.54 -11.05
CA MET A 47 -6.01 -2.17 -11.13
C MET A 47 -7.04 -1.41 -10.30
N THR A 48 -6.66 -0.88 -9.15
CA THR A 48 -7.53 -0.01 -8.35
C THR A 48 -7.84 1.29 -9.12
N LEU A 49 -6.85 1.88 -9.79
CA LEU A 49 -7.05 3.05 -10.67
C LEU A 49 -8.06 2.74 -11.79
N ALA A 50 -7.99 1.53 -12.35
CA ALA A 50 -8.95 1.09 -13.36
C ALA A 50 -10.37 1.04 -12.80
N GLY A 51 -10.54 0.52 -11.57
CA GLY A 51 -11.82 0.50 -10.88
C GLY A 51 -12.36 1.90 -10.52
N ILE A 52 -11.49 2.81 -10.07
CA ILE A 52 -11.86 4.21 -9.80
C ILE A 52 -12.31 4.90 -11.10
N SER A 53 -11.52 4.77 -12.16
CA SER A 53 -11.83 5.35 -13.47
C SER A 53 -13.12 4.76 -14.05
N PHE A 54 -13.34 3.46 -13.87
CA PHE A 54 -14.57 2.80 -14.27
C PHE A 54 -15.79 3.28 -13.46
N SER A 55 -15.63 3.51 -12.16
CA SER A 55 -16.68 4.10 -11.32
C SER A 55 -17.10 5.48 -11.82
N LEU A 56 -16.13 6.33 -12.15
CA LEU A 56 -16.38 7.67 -12.68
C LEU A 56 -17.07 7.61 -14.04
N PHE A 57 -16.66 6.69 -14.90
CA PHE A 57 -17.34 6.45 -16.18
C PHE A 57 -18.80 6.01 -15.97
N LEU A 58 -19.06 5.03 -15.10
CA LEU A 58 -20.42 4.56 -14.82
C LEU A 58 -21.31 5.64 -14.22
N GLY A 59 -20.76 6.53 -13.38
CA GLY A 59 -21.48 7.67 -12.80
C GLY A 59 -22.06 8.63 -13.84
N GLN A 60 -21.61 8.59 -15.10
CA GLN A 60 -22.16 9.42 -16.20
C GLN A 60 -23.42 8.82 -16.81
N TYR A 61 -23.58 7.50 -16.74
CA TYR A 61 -24.67 6.79 -17.43
C TYR A 61 -25.69 6.20 -16.46
N ILE A 62 -25.28 5.93 -15.22
CA ILE A 62 -26.10 5.25 -14.22
C ILE A 62 -26.18 6.12 -12.97
N LEU A 63 -27.37 6.66 -12.71
CA LEU A 63 -27.65 7.54 -11.55
C LEU A 63 -27.34 6.89 -10.19
N LEU A 64 -27.41 5.56 -10.09
CA LEU A 64 -27.02 4.84 -8.87
C LEU A 64 -25.52 4.97 -8.55
N PHE A 65 -24.67 5.24 -9.55
CA PHE A 65 -23.22 5.35 -9.40
C PHE A 65 -22.73 6.80 -9.34
N SER A 66 -23.58 7.80 -9.56
CA SER A 66 -23.16 9.21 -9.56
C SER A 66 -22.74 9.69 -8.17
N ASP A 67 -23.40 9.22 -7.12
CA ASP A 67 -23.14 9.63 -5.73
C ASP A 67 -22.27 8.63 -4.96
N LEU A 68 -21.90 7.50 -5.59
CA LEU A 68 -21.04 6.51 -4.95
C LEU A 68 -19.60 6.99 -4.93
N ASN A 69 -18.96 6.88 -3.76
CA ASN A 69 -17.54 7.16 -3.65
C ASN A 69 -16.75 6.21 -4.57
N PRO A 70 -15.97 6.73 -5.55
CA PRO A 70 -15.22 5.91 -6.51
C PRO A 70 -14.24 4.92 -5.86
N LEU A 71 -13.83 5.18 -4.63
CA LEU A 71 -12.94 4.33 -3.85
C LEU A 71 -13.55 2.94 -3.61
N TYR A 72 -14.87 2.81 -3.49
CA TYR A 72 -15.53 1.51 -3.27
C TYR A 72 -15.35 0.58 -4.46
N LEU A 73 -15.63 1.08 -5.68
CA LEU A 73 -15.41 0.30 -6.90
C LEU A 73 -13.91 0.08 -7.16
N GLY A 74 -13.06 1.06 -6.89
CA GLY A 74 -11.61 0.88 -6.90
C GLY A 74 -11.17 -0.30 -6.03
N THR A 75 -11.62 -0.32 -4.78
CA THR A 75 -11.30 -1.38 -3.81
C THR A 75 -11.84 -2.74 -4.25
N LEU A 76 -13.07 -2.80 -4.76
CA LEU A 76 -13.65 -4.02 -5.30
C LEU A 76 -12.79 -4.58 -6.45
N VAL A 77 -12.42 -3.73 -7.41
CA VAL A 77 -11.57 -4.14 -8.54
C VAL A 77 -10.17 -4.55 -8.07
N SER A 78 -9.61 -3.88 -7.06
CA SER A 78 -8.34 -4.27 -6.44
C SER A 78 -8.39 -5.68 -5.84
N VAL A 79 -9.47 -5.99 -5.11
CA VAL A 79 -9.70 -7.31 -4.53
C VAL A 79 -9.84 -8.38 -5.63
N LEU A 80 -10.65 -8.11 -6.66
CA LEU A 80 -10.80 -9.01 -7.80
C LEU A 80 -9.46 -9.21 -8.54
N ALA A 81 -8.67 -8.14 -8.68
CA ALA A 81 -7.35 -8.19 -9.27
C ALA A 81 -6.38 -9.02 -8.43
N ALA A 82 -6.43 -8.97 -7.10
CA ALA A 82 -5.60 -9.82 -6.25
C ALA A 82 -5.89 -11.31 -6.42
N LEU A 83 -7.17 -11.68 -6.60
CA LEU A 83 -7.56 -13.05 -6.96
C LEU A 83 -7.07 -13.41 -8.37
N GLY A 84 -7.22 -12.49 -9.33
CA GLY A 84 -6.71 -12.65 -10.69
C GLY A 84 -5.18 -12.82 -10.73
N LEU A 85 -4.45 -12.08 -9.89
CA LEU A 85 -2.99 -12.19 -9.76
C LEU A 85 -2.58 -13.55 -9.26
N ASN A 86 -3.24 -14.03 -8.20
CA ASN A 86 -2.99 -15.33 -7.65
C ASN A 86 -3.25 -16.44 -8.68
N TRP A 87 -4.35 -16.32 -9.45
CA TRP A 87 -4.66 -17.25 -10.53
C TRP A 87 -3.60 -17.23 -11.64
N LEU A 88 -3.18 -16.04 -12.08
CA LEU A 88 -2.20 -15.87 -13.15
C LEU A 88 -0.82 -16.41 -12.74
N ARG A 89 -0.41 -16.16 -11.49
CA ARG A 89 0.83 -16.73 -10.92
C ARG A 89 0.81 -18.25 -10.88
N GLY A 90 -0.35 -18.85 -10.59
CA GLY A 90 -0.54 -20.30 -10.66
C GLY A 90 -0.44 -20.87 -12.08
N LYS A 91 -0.71 -20.08 -13.12
CA LYS A 91 -0.52 -20.47 -14.53
C LYS A 91 0.93 -20.32 -14.99
N TYR A 92 1.61 -19.28 -14.54
CA TYR A 92 3.03 -19.02 -14.85
C TYR A 92 3.96 -19.50 -13.74
N VAL A 93 3.89 -20.78 -13.35
CA VAL A 93 4.66 -21.32 -12.20
C VAL A 93 6.17 -21.03 -12.29
N HIS A 94 6.76 -21.11 -13.49
CA HIS A 94 8.19 -20.84 -13.71
C HIS A 94 8.53 -19.37 -13.95
N PHE A 95 7.51 -18.52 -14.20
CA PHE A 95 7.68 -17.11 -14.54
C PHE A 95 6.62 -16.26 -13.83
N GLN A 96 6.44 -16.48 -12.52
CA GLN A 96 5.36 -15.86 -11.75
C GLN A 96 5.41 -14.33 -11.82
N GLU A 97 6.62 -13.77 -11.93
CA GLU A 97 6.88 -12.35 -12.07
C GLU A 97 6.20 -11.72 -13.31
N LEU A 98 5.91 -12.50 -14.36
CA LEU A 98 5.16 -12.01 -15.55
C LEU A 98 3.72 -11.62 -15.22
N SER A 99 3.15 -12.17 -14.17
CA SER A 99 1.77 -11.87 -13.78
C SER A 99 1.58 -10.40 -13.41
N ILE A 100 2.63 -9.79 -12.83
CA ILE A 100 2.65 -8.40 -12.38
C ILE A 100 2.58 -7.41 -13.55
N PRO A 101 3.51 -7.40 -14.54
CA PRO A 101 3.45 -6.48 -15.66
C PRO A 101 2.23 -6.72 -16.57
N ILE A 102 1.74 -7.96 -16.69
CA ILE A 102 0.48 -8.25 -17.42
C ILE A 102 -0.69 -7.50 -16.77
N MET A 103 -0.86 -7.66 -15.46
CA MET A 103 -1.93 -6.97 -14.74
C MET A 103 -1.74 -5.47 -14.68
N MET A 104 -0.50 -4.99 -14.52
CA MET A 104 -0.19 -3.57 -14.54
C MET A 104 -0.57 -2.95 -15.88
N SER A 105 -0.20 -3.59 -16.99
CA SER A 105 -0.55 -3.14 -18.34
C SER A 105 -2.06 -3.14 -18.58
N ALA A 106 -2.77 -4.17 -18.10
CA ALA A 106 -4.22 -4.24 -18.17
C ALA A 106 -4.88 -3.12 -17.36
N GLY A 107 -4.45 -2.90 -16.12
CA GLY A 107 -4.97 -1.83 -15.26
C GLY A 107 -4.72 -0.44 -15.83
N MET A 108 -3.50 -0.17 -16.31
CA MET A 108 -3.17 1.10 -16.98
C MET A 108 -4.00 1.33 -18.24
N GLY A 109 -4.10 0.32 -19.12
CA GLY A 109 -4.87 0.41 -20.36
C GLY A 109 -6.36 0.64 -20.11
N LEU A 110 -6.95 -0.12 -19.18
CA LEU A 110 -8.35 0.06 -18.78
C LEU A 110 -8.58 1.44 -18.15
N SER A 111 -7.69 1.89 -17.27
CA SER A 111 -7.78 3.24 -16.67
C SER A 111 -7.78 4.31 -17.75
N ALA A 112 -6.83 4.26 -18.69
CA ALA A 112 -6.71 5.24 -19.77
C ALA A 112 -7.96 5.28 -20.66
N ILE A 113 -8.53 4.12 -20.99
CA ILE A 113 -9.79 4.03 -21.76
C ILE A 113 -10.94 4.67 -20.98
N PHE A 114 -11.16 4.28 -19.71
CA PHE A 114 -12.28 4.81 -18.93
C PHE A 114 -12.15 6.30 -18.64
N ILE A 115 -10.94 6.79 -18.36
CA ILE A 115 -10.67 8.24 -18.22
C ILE A 115 -11.03 8.96 -19.52
N SER A 116 -10.61 8.46 -20.68
CA SER A 116 -10.88 9.06 -21.99
C SER A 116 -12.37 9.09 -22.34
N LEU A 117 -13.12 8.09 -21.87
CA LEU A 117 -14.57 8.01 -22.03
C LEU A 117 -15.32 8.90 -21.04
N SER A 118 -14.73 9.21 -19.88
CA SER A 118 -15.37 9.98 -18.80
C SER A 118 -15.40 11.50 -19.05
N ARG A 119 -15.67 11.95 -20.28
CA ARG A 119 -15.54 13.35 -20.75
C ARG A 119 -16.30 14.42 -19.93
N GLY A 120 -17.28 14.04 -19.12
CA GLY A 120 -18.02 14.95 -18.22
C GLY A 120 -17.43 15.16 -16.82
N PHE A 121 -16.46 14.35 -16.38
CA PHE A 121 -15.76 14.55 -15.09
C PHE A 121 -14.41 15.21 -15.34
N SER A 122 -14.13 16.32 -14.65
CA SER A 122 -12.77 16.88 -14.58
C SER A 122 -11.94 15.98 -13.67
N ILE A 123 -11.43 14.87 -14.23
CA ILE A 123 -10.54 13.98 -13.50
C ILE A 123 -9.19 14.67 -13.40
N ASP A 124 -8.86 15.13 -12.20
CA ASP A 124 -7.50 15.60 -11.93
C ASP A 124 -6.57 14.39 -11.81
N LEU A 125 -5.93 14.04 -12.93
CA LEU A 125 -4.98 12.94 -13.01
C LEU A 125 -3.83 13.10 -12.03
N SER A 126 -3.42 14.34 -11.74
CA SER A 126 -2.34 14.59 -10.79
C SER A 126 -2.73 14.11 -9.39
N THR A 127 -3.98 14.36 -8.97
CA THR A 127 -4.49 13.91 -7.66
C THR A 127 -4.60 12.40 -7.56
N LEU A 128 -4.95 11.71 -8.65
CA LEU A 128 -5.02 10.25 -8.66
C LEU A 128 -3.61 9.62 -8.61
N LEU A 129 -2.68 10.16 -9.40
CA LEU A 129 -1.33 9.60 -9.54
C LEU A 129 -0.43 9.88 -8.32
N PHE A 130 -0.52 11.09 -7.77
CA PHE A 130 0.38 11.58 -6.70
C PHE A 130 -0.32 11.83 -5.36
N GLY A 131 -1.63 11.59 -5.27
CA GLY A 131 -2.43 11.81 -4.08
C GLY A 131 -2.75 13.29 -3.85
N SER A 132 -3.66 13.57 -2.91
CA SER A 132 -4.00 14.94 -2.53
C SER A 132 -4.50 15.04 -1.10
N ILE A 133 -4.07 16.08 -0.40
CA ILE A 133 -4.47 16.39 0.98
C ILE A 133 -5.98 16.67 1.03
N SER A 134 -6.51 17.38 0.02
CA SER A 134 -7.91 17.80 -0.02
C SER A 134 -8.86 16.72 -0.55
N ALA A 135 -8.34 15.62 -1.10
CA ALA A 135 -9.15 14.56 -1.71
C ALA A 135 -9.78 13.59 -0.69
N VAL A 136 -9.37 13.65 0.58
CA VAL A 136 -9.87 12.74 1.64
C VAL A 136 -11.15 13.27 2.25
N SER A 137 -12.22 12.50 2.12
CA SER A 137 -13.52 12.75 2.73
C SER A 137 -13.70 12.00 4.04
N LEU A 138 -14.74 12.36 4.81
CA LEU A 138 -15.09 11.62 6.04
C LEU A 138 -15.43 10.15 5.76
N SER A 139 -16.05 9.85 4.61
CA SER A 139 -16.37 8.46 4.22
C SER A 139 -15.10 7.64 3.96
N ASP A 140 -14.07 8.27 3.39
CA ASP A 140 -12.76 7.63 3.17
C ASP A 140 -12.10 7.26 4.50
N ILE A 141 -12.22 8.10 5.53
CA ILE A 141 -11.66 7.81 6.86
C ILE A 141 -12.29 6.56 7.45
N TRP A 142 -13.63 6.45 7.42
CA TRP A 142 -14.30 5.27 7.96
C TRP A 142 -13.86 4.00 7.23
N MET A 143 -13.68 4.08 5.91
CA MET A 143 -13.17 2.98 5.12
C MET A 143 -11.71 2.64 5.46
N ILE A 144 -10.83 3.64 5.57
CA ILE A 144 -9.42 3.48 5.96
C ILE A 144 -9.32 2.85 7.35
N LEU A 145 -10.09 3.33 8.33
CA LEU A 145 -10.11 2.79 9.69
C LEU A 145 -10.66 1.36 9.74
N ALA A 146 -11.71 1.06 8.98
CA ALA A 146 -12.26 -0.29 8.89
C ALA A 146 -11.24 -1.27 8.27
N VAL A 147 -10.59 -0.88 7.17
CA VAL A 147 -9.54 -1.68 6.53
C VAL A 147 -8.33 -1.84 7.45
N ALA A 148 -7.93 -0.79 8.16
CA ALA A 148 -6.83 -0.87 9.12
C ALA A 148 -7.15 -1.81 10.28
N GLY A 149 -8.33 -1.68 10.89
CA GLY A 149 -8.78 -2.57 11.96
C GLY A 149 -8.86 -4.03 11.52
N PHE A 150 -9.41 -4.28 10.32
CA PHE A 150 -9.45 -5.63 9.74
C PHE A 150 -8.04 -6.17 9.45
N THR A 151 -7.16 -5.34 8.90
CA THR A 151 -5.76 -5.69 8.62
C THR A 151 -5.02 -6.08 9.90
N LEU A 152 -5.13 -5.25 10.94
CA LEU A 152 -4.57 -5.52 12.27
C LEU A 152 -5.10 -6.82 12.85
N LEU A 153 -6.41 -7.04 12.78
CA LEU A 153 -7.04 -8.26 13.26
C LEU A 153 -6.46 -9.49 12.56
N VAL A 154 -6.39 -9.48 11.22
CA VAL A 154 -5.82 -10.58 10.44
C VAL A 154 -4.37 -10.82 10.81
N ILE A 155 -3.56 -9.76 10.91
CA ILE A 155 -2.13 -9.89 11.24
C ILE A 155 -1.94 -10.42 12.65
N ILE A 156 -2.72 -10.00 13.64
CA ILE A 156 -2.62 -10.48 15.02
C ILE A 156 -3.04 -11.95 15.11
N VAL A 157 -4.17 -12.32 14.51
CA VAL A 157 -4.73 -13.69 14.55
C VAL A 157 -3.85 -14.68 13.80
N PHE A 158 -3.36 -14.29 12.61
CA PHE A 158 -2.59 -15.15 11.72
C PHE A 158 -1.08 -14.87 11.74
N TYR A 159 -0.57 -14.13 12.74
CA TYR A 159 0.83 -13.69 12.78
C TYR A 159 1.80 -14.85 12.59
N LYS A 160 1.65 -15.93 13.38
CA LYS A 160 2.56 -17.08 13.36
C LYS A 160 2.52 -17.81 12.02
N GLN A 161 1.33 -17.98 11.46
CA GLN A 161 1.10 -18.68 10.21
C GLN A 161 1.64 -17.89 9.02
N LEU A 162 1.36 -16.57 8.98
CA LEU A 162 1.89 -15.68 7.95
C LEU A 162 3.40 -15.55 8.04
N LEU A 163 3.96 -15.50 9.25
CA LEU A 163 5.40 -15.48 9.48
C LEU A 163 6.05 -16.77 8.94
N PHE A 164 5.52 -17.92 9.31
CA PHE A 164 6.08 -19.20 8.89
C PHE A 164 6.03 -19.36 7.37
N LEU A 165 4.89 -19.04 6.74
CA LEU A 165 4.76 -19.02 5.28
C LEU A 165 5.69 -18.01 4.58
N SER A 166 6.19 -16.99 5.29
CA SER A 166 7.11 -16.01 4.70
C SER A 166 8.56 -16.49 4.67
N PHE A 167 8.92 -17.42 5.55
CA PHE A 167 10.29 -17.94 5.65
C PHE A 167 10.45 -19.34 5.05
N ASP A 168 9.45 -20.20 5.22
CA ASP A 168 9.48 -21.55 4.67
C ASP A 168 8.07 -22.01 4.26
N GLU A 169 7.75 -21.77 2.98
CA GLU A 169 6.44 -22.13 2.43
C GLU A 169 6.26 -23.66 2.31
N GLU A 170 7.34 -24.38 2.02
CA GLU A 170 7.31 -25.84 1.81
C GLU A 170 7.14 -26.58 3.15
N GLN A 171 7.91 -26.21 4.19
CA GLN A 171 7.71 -26.76 5.53
C GLN A 171 6.36 -26.38 6.12
N ALA A 172 5.85 -25.17 5.84
CA ALA A 172 4.51 -24.79 6.28
C ALA A 172 3.42 -25.69 5.67
N LYS A 173 3.52 -26.02 4.36
CA LYS A 173 2.61 -26.97 3.69
C LYS A 173 2.69 -28.36 4.31
N VAL A 174 3.89 -28.87 4.57
CA VAL A 174 4.10 -30.19 5.21
C VAL A 174 3.56 -30.21 6.64
N SER A 175 3.61 -29.08 7.34
CA SER A 175 3.07 -28.92 8.71
C SER A 175 1.53 -28.85 8.77
N GLY A 176 0.83 -29.02 7.64
CA GLY A 176 -0.63 -29.03 7.58
C GLY A 176 -1.28 -27.64 7.60
N LEU A 177 -0.51 -26.57 7.40
CA LEU A 177 -1.09 -25.23 7.29
C LEU A 177 -1.85 -25.08 5.95
N PRO A 178 -3.05 -24.47 5.96
CA PRO A 178 -3.81 -24.18 4.74
C PRO A 178 -3.17 -23.00 3.98
N SER A 179 -2.00 -23.24 3.40
CA SER A 179 -1.15 -22.24 2.74
C SER A 179 -1.88 -21.43 1.68
N THR A 180 -2.68 -22.09 0.82
CA THR A 180 -3.47 -21.43 -0.21
C THR A 180 -4.49 -20.45 0.36
N MET A 181 -5.24 -20.85 1.40
CA MET A 181 -6.23 -19.99 2.03
C MET A 181 -5.59 -18.76 2.68
N LEU A 182 -4.47 -18.98 3.39
CA LEU A 182 -3.71 -17.91 4.05
C LEU A 182 -3.06 -16.96 3.03
N HIS A 183 -2.60 -17.47 1.89
CA HIS A 183 -2.08 -16.65 0.80
C HIS A 183 -3.18 -15.79 0.17
N VAL A 184 -4.35 -16.36 -0.11
CA VAL A 184 -5.50 -15.61 -0.65
C VAL A 184 -5.96 -14.54 0.32
N LEU A 185 -6.09 -14.87 1.62
CA LEU A 185 -6.43 -13.90 2.65
C LEU A 185 -5.39 -12.78 2.74
N PHE A 186 -4.11 -13.11 2.66
CA PHE A 186 -3.04 -12.12 2.67
C PHE A 186 -3.12 -11.18 1.46
N MET A 187 -3.31 -11.72 0.26
CA MET A 187 -3.45 -10.94 -0.98
C MET A 187 -4.69 -10.05 -0.94
N PHE A 188 -5.79 -10.54 -0.35
CA PHE A 188 -6.99 -9.75 -0.10
C PHE A 188 -6.70 -8.55 0.80
N VAL A 189 -6.02 -8.75 1.94
CA VAL A 189 -5.64 -7.66 2.85
C VAL A 189 -4.70 -6.66 2.19
N VAL A 190 -3.70 -7.15 1.43
CA VAL A 190 -2.79 -6.30 0.65
C VAL A 190 -3.56 -5.41 -0.32
N ALA A 191 -4.52 -5.97 -1.07
CA ALA A 191 -5.35 -5.21 -2.00
C ALA A 191 -6.17 -4.12 -1.32
N LEU A 192 -6.78 -4.42 -0.16
CA LEU A 192 -7.53 -3.44 0.62
C LEU A 192 -6.64 -2.28 1.07
N VAL A 193 -5.46 -2.58 1.65
CA VAL A 193 -4.52 -1.56 2.12
C VAL A 193 -4.04 -0.68 0.96
N ILE A 194 -3.69 -1.27 -0.18
CA ILE A 194 -3.28 -0.51 -1.38
C ILE A 194 -4.40 0.41 -1.84
N ALA A 195 -5.62 -0.11 -1.94
CA ALA A 195 -6.75 0.67 -2.46
C ALA A 195 -7.03 1.91 -1.61
N VAL A 196 -7.09 1.76 -0.29
CA VAL A 196 -7.35 2.90 0.61
C VAL A 196 -6.16 3.85 0.73
N SER A 197 -4.92 3.37 0.52
CA SER A 197 -3.71 4.20 0.57
C SER A 197 -3.59 5.19 -0.59
N MET A 198 -4.24 4.90 -1.73
CA MET A 198 -4.15 5.72 -2.93
C MET A 198 -4.66 7.16 -2.74
N ARG A 199 -5.56 7.41 -1.78
CA ARG A 199 -6.14 8.75 -1.60
C ARG A 199 -5.10 9.79 -1.13
N ILE A 200 -4.19 9.37 -0.24
CA ILE A 200 -3.13 10.22 0.31
C ILE A 200 -1.86 10.14 -0.54
N VAL A 201 -1.45 8.92 -0.88
CA VAL A 201 -0.11 8.68 -1.44
C VAL A 201 -0.11 8.73 -2.96
N GLY A 202 -1.23 8.39 -3.60
CA GLY A 202 -1.34 8.31 -5.06
C GLY A 202 -0.90 6.96 -5.63
N THR A 203 -1.44 6.61 -6.80
CA THR A 203 -1.29 5.27 -7.39
C THR A 203 0.16 4.88 -7.69
N LEU A 204 0.98 5.84 -8.10
CA LEU A 204 2.37 5.60 -8.52
C LEU A 204 3.32 5.38 -7.34
N LEU A 205 2.89 5.76 -6.13
CA LEU A 205 3.78 5.95 -4.99
C LEU A 205 3.42 5.06 -3.79
N VAL A 206 2.25 4.41 -3.81
CA VAL A 206 1.84 3.45 -2.77
C VAL A 206 2.84 2.30 -2.60
N SER A 207 3.37 1.76 -3.70
CA SER A 207 4.39 0.69 -3.65
C SER A 207 5.67 1.13 -2.95
N SER A 208 6.08 2.39 -3.15
CA SER A 208 7.24 2.97 -2.49
C SER A 208 7.02 3.06 -0.97
N LEU A 209 5.83 3.49 -0.53
CA LEU A 209 5.53 3.54 0.90
C LEU A 209 5.45 2.14 1.55
N ILE A 210 4.99 1.13 0.81
CA ILE A 210 4.96 -0.26 1.30
C ILE A 210 6.38 -0.83 1.39
N THR A 211 7.29 -0.47 0.48
CA THR A 211 8.58 -1.15 0.32
C THR A 211 9.77 -0.42 0.92
N LEU A 212 9.87 0.91 0.78
CA LEU A 212 11.05 1.68 1.20
C LEU A 212 11.26 1.73 2.72
N PRO A 213 10.24 2.01 3.55
CA PRO A 213 10.40 1.98 5.01
C PRO A 213 10.81 0.60 5.52
N VAL A 214 10.31 -0.46 4.87
CA VAL A 214 10.66 -1.85 5.18
C VAL A 214 12.09 -2.15 4.76
N ALA A 215 12.51 -1.70 3.59
CA ALA A 215 13.89 -1.84 3.12
C ALA A 215 14.87 -1.13 4.07
N ALA A 216 14.51 0.06 4.57
CA ALA A 216 15.30 0.77 5.57
C ALA A 216 15.36 -0.01 6.89
N ALA A 217 14.21 -0.50 7.38
CA ALA A 217 14.16 -1.30 8.60
C ALA A 217 15.03 -2.57 8.51
N LEU A 218 14.97 -3.31 7.40
CA LEU A 218 15.74 -4.54 7.18
C LEU A 218 17.26 -4.35 7.25
N ARG A 219 17.78 -3.14 7.04
CA ARG A 219 19.21 -2.82 7.18
C ARG A 219 19.65 -2.70 8.64
N PHE A 220 18.71 -2.38 9.52
CA PHE A 220 18.97 -2.05 10.92
C PHE A 220 18.56 -3.15 11.90
N THR A 221 17.68 -4.08 11.50
CA THR A 221 17.01 -5.00 12.41
C THR A 221 17.55 -6.43 12.33
N SER A 222 17.49 -7.15 13.45
CA SER A 222 17.94 -8.55 13.56
C SER A 222 16.80 -9.55 13.75
N SER A 223 15.56 -9.08 13.91
CA SER A 223 14.37 -9.92 14.02
C SER A 223 13.22 -9.35 13.23
N PHE A 224 12.31 -10.21 12.75
CA PHE A 224 11.16 -9.78 11.97
C PHE A 224 10.22 -8.84 12.75
N LYS A 225 10.07 -9.06 14.06
CA LYS A 225 9.32 -8.15 14.94
C LYS A 225 9.93 -6.75 14.97
N GLN A 226 11.27 -6.67 15.05
CA GLN A 226 11.97 -5.39 14.97
C GLN A 226 11.78 -4.75 13.59
N THR A 227 11.84 -5.54 12.51
CA THR A 227 11.58 -5.05 11.15
C THR A 227 10.22 -4.40 11.03
N ILE A 228 9.16 -5.04 11.54
CA ILE A 228 7.80 -4.46 11.57
C ILE A 228 7.79 -3.14 12.34
N LEU A 229 8.35 -3.13 13.55
CA LEU A 229 8.32 -1.94 14.40
C LEU A 229 9.04 -0.75 13.73
N TRP A 230 10.25 -0.98 13.22
CA TRP A 230 11.03 0.07 12.57
C TRP A 230 10.47 0.47 11.20
N SER A 231 9.87 -0.46 10.44
CA SER A 231 9.22 -0.10 9.17
C SER A 231 8.03 0.82 9.39
N ILE A 232 7.24 0.57 10.44
CA ILE A 232 6.13 1.44 10.87
C ILE A 232 6.67 2.81 11.28
N VAL A 233 7.71 2.87 12.13
CA VAL A 233 8.31 4.15 12.56
C VAL A 233 8.80 4.96 11.36
N PHE A 234 9.53 4.34 10.44
CA PHE A 234 10.01 5.02 9.23
C PHE A 234 8.87 5.41 8.29
N GLY A 235 7.83 4.58 8.20
CA GLY A 235 6.64 4.89 7.41
C GLY A 235 5.89 6.09 7.96
N GLU A 236 5.65 6.14 9.27
CA GLU A 236 5.00 7.27 9.97
C GLU A 236 5.81 8.57 9.82
N VAL A 237 7.14 8.50 9.98
CA VAL A 237 8.01 9.67 9.77
C VAL A 237 7.91 10.16 8.33
N ALA A 238 7.90 9.25 7.35
CA ALA A 238 7.76 9.61 5.94
C ALA A 238 6.36 10.17 5.61
N THR A 239 5.28 9.57 6.11
CA THR A 239 3.92 10.01 5.82
C THR A 239 3.54 11.30 6.53
N ILE A 240 3.77 11.39 7.84
CA ILE A 240 3.45 12.58 8.64
C ILE A 240 4.38 13.73 8.23
N GLY A 241 5.70 13.48 8.18
CA GLY A 241 6.66 14.49 7.76
C GLY A 241 6.42 14.93 6.32
N GLY A 242 6.09 13.99 5.44
CA GLY A 242 5.81 14.27 4.04
C GLY A 242 4.53 15.06 3.83
N LEU A 243 3.48 14.75 4.60
CA LEU A 243 2.23 15.51 4.57
C LEU A 243 2.43 16.95 5.06
N ILE A 244 3.17 17.13 6.16
CA ILE A 244 3.49 18.46 6.70
C ILE A 244 4.27 19.28 5.68
N LEU A 245 5.36 18.72 5.16
CA LEU A 245 6.20 19.42 4.18
C LEU A 245 5.43 19.72 2.89
N ALA A 246 4.63 18.78 2.39
CA ALA A 246 3.82 18.99 1.20
C ALA A 246 2.79 20.10 1.37
N TYR A 247 2.19 20.23 2.55
CA TYR A 247 1.28 21.32 2.87
C TYR A 247 1.97 22.69 2.90
N GLU A 248 3.13 22.79 3.57
CA GLU A 248 3.85 24.06 3.69
C GLU A 248 4.52 24.50 2.37
N LEU A 249 4.93 23.54 1.54
CA LEU A 249 5.57 23.79 0.25
C LEU A 249 4.57 23.90 -0.92
N ASP A 250 3.28 23.65 -0.69
CA ASP A 250 2.22 23.61 -1.69
C ASP A 250 2.54 22.68 -2.89
N VAL A 251 2.95 21.44 -2.57
CA VAL A 251 3.32 20.41 -3.55
C VAL A 251 2.55 19.11 -3.32
N ALA A 252 2.57 18.20 -4.30
CA ALA A 252 1.87 16.93 -4.21
C ALA A 252 2.40 16.05 -3.04
N PRO A 253 1.52 15.58 -2.13
CA PRO A 253 1.93 14.89 -0.91
C PRO A 253 2.65 13.58 -1.18
N GLY A 254 2.18 12.78 -2.13
CA GLY A 254 2.80 11.49 -2.44
C GLY A 254 4.28 11.64 -2.79
N GLY A 255 4.62 12.62 -3.62
CA GLY A 255 6.00 12.85 -4.05
C GLY A 255 6.94 13.14 -2.88
N VAL A 256 6.51 14.02 -1.96
CA VAL A 256 7.30 14.36 -0.77
C VAL A 256 7.42 13.16 0.18
N ILE A 257 6.33 12.43 0.40
CA ILE A 257 6.32 11.21 1.24
C ILE A 257 7.35 10.19 0.72
N VAL A 258 7.37 9.95 -0.59
CA VAL A 258 8.31 8.99 -1.20
C VAL A 258 9.75 9.49 -1.13
N LEU A 259 10.00 10.77 -1.43
CA LEU A 259 11.34 11.33 -1.32
C LEU A 259 11.86 11.26 0.12
N LEU A 260 11.03 11.50 1.13
CA LEU A 260 11.40 11.29 2.52
C LEU A 260 11.69 9.82 2.83
N ALA A 261 10.89 8.88 2.34
CA ALA A 261 11.17 7.46 2.53
C ALA A 261 12.50 7.02 1.89
N VAL A 262 12.82 7.55 0.70
CA VAL A 262 14.13 7.36 0.04
C VAL A 262 15.26 7.96 0.88
N MET A 263 15.07 9.17 1.42
CA MET A 263 16.05 9.83 2.27
C MET A 263 16.29 9.05 3.56
N ILE A 264 15.25 8.52 4.19
CA ILE A 264 15.37 7.65 5.38
C ILE A 264 16.20 6.41 5.04
N LEU A 265 15.90 5.74 3.92
CA LEU A 265 16.68 4.59 3.46
C LEU A 265 18.16 4.96 3.23
N ALA A 266 18.43 6.07 2.55
CA ALA A 266 19.79 6.54 2.28
C ALA A 266 20.56 6.85 3.58
N VAL A 267 19.93 7.51 4.55
CA VAL A 267 20.52 7.80 5.87
C VAL A 267 20.82 6.52 6.64
N VAL A 268 19.91 5.55 6.64
CA VAL A 268 20.13 4.25 7.30
C VAL A 268 21.31 3.51 6.66
N MET A 269 21.39 3.47 5.32
CA MET A 269 22.51 2.85 4.61
C MET A 269 23.85 3.55 4.91
N LEU A 270 23.85 4.88 5.02
CA LEU A 270 25.05 5.63 5.37
C LEU A 270 25.47 5.36 6.83
N ALA A 271 24.52 5.31 7.76
CA ALA A 271 24.78 5.00 9.17
C ALA A 271 25.33 3.57 9.36
N GLU A 272 24.84 2.60 8.58
CA GLU A 272 25.41 1.24 8.52
C GLU A 272 26.86 1.27 8.03
N ARG A 273 27.15 1.99 6.94
CA ARG A 273 28.50 2.09 6.38
C ARG A 273 29.49 2.77 7.32
N LEU A 274 29.04 3.72 8.13
CA LEU A 274 29.86 4.42 9.12
C LEU A 274 30.04 3.64 10.43
N GLY A 275 29.47 2.42 10.54
CA GLY A 275 29.57 1.59 11.74
C GLY A 275 28.71 2.07 12.92
N LEU A 276 27.82 3.04 12.69
CA LEU A 276 26.89 3.57 13.71
C LEU A 276 25.68 2.64 13.91
N ALA A 277 25.31 1.87 12.88
CA ALA A 277 24.35 0.79 12.97
C ALA A 277 25.07 -0.56 13.03
N ARG A 278 25.07 -1.20 14.20
CA ARG A 278 25.80 -2.46 14.43
C ARG A 278 25.04 -3.62 13.79
N LYS A 279 25.60 -4.23 12.75
CA LYS A 279 25.14 -5.48 12.14
C LYS A 279 25.22 -6.60 13.20
N LYS A 280 24.13 -6.88 13.91
CA LYS A 280 23.98 -8.15 14.62
C LYS A 280 23.44 -9.14 13.59
N GLU A 281 24.23 -10.16 13.29
CA GLU A 281 23.82 -11.28 12.44
C GLU A 281 22.40 -11.71 12.80
N VAL A 282 21.54 -11.79 11.80
CA VAL A 282 20.16 -12.26 11.95
C VAL A 282 20.25 -13.72 12.39
N ARG A 283 20.26 -13.96 13.70
CA ARG A 283 20.13 -15.31 14.25
C ARG A 283 18.66 -15.69 14.09
N TYR A 284 18.35 -16.36 12.97
CA TYR A 284 17.05 -16.97 12.78
C TYR A 284 16.83 -17.99 13.90
N GLU A 285 15.76 -17.81 14.67
CA GLU A 285 15.29 -18.79 15.66
C GLU A 285 14.80 -20.02 14.88
N GLY A 286 15.72 -20.93 14.57
CA GLY A 286 15.45 -22.12 13.76
C GLY A 286 16.61 -23.11 13.62
N ASN A 287 17.61 -23.07 14.51
CA ASN A 287 18.61 -24.12 14.68
C ASN A 287 18.45 -24.74 16.07
#